data_AF-A0A2N5YTK9-F1
#
_entry.id   AF-A0A2N5YTK9-F1
#
_cell.length_a   1.000
_cell.length_b   1.000
_cell.length_c   1.000
_cell.angle_alpha   90.00
_cell.angle_beta   90.00
_cell.angle_gamma   90.00
#
_symmetry.space_group_name_H-M   'P 1'
#
loop_
_entity.id
_entity.type
_entity.pdbx_description
1 polymer ?
#
loop_
_entity_poly.entity_id
_entity_poly.type
_entity_poly.pdbx_seq_one_letter_code
_entity_poly.pdbx_strand_id
1 'polypeptide(L)'
;MKTLHLNIYFLIIIPFACCFSNHLSAKEKPAINGNHVQWVKNNGQLDKNTAYYTSTFNGNVYISNDKEIVYDITVGENIQIRAIEKFINQNSSSNLFAQNIGNTKINYFIGEKDNWQSNVPAYNDLKFNEVWDNIDVKLITSGDNIEKVFYLHPNANPSDIRMGFSENARLSVSDEGELEIKIAEKTFSFTKPIAYQIIDGKKQMINVEY
;
A
#
# COMPACT_ATOMS: atom_id res chain seq x y z
N MET A 1 -24.93 -1.22 16.53
CA MET A 1 -24.01 -0.12 16.18
C MET A 1 -23.35 -0.47 14.85
N LYS A 2 -23.23 0.48 13.91
CA LYS A 2 -22.85 0.21 12.50
C LYS A 2 -21.38 0.57 12.28
N THR A 3 -20.69 -0.20 11.44
CA THR A 3 -19.27 0.02 11.09
C THR A 3 -19.21 0.79 9.77
N LEU A 4 -18.39 1.84 9.70
CA LEU A 4 -18.11 2.58 8.47
C LEU A 4 -16.82 2.04 7.84
N HIS A 5 -16.84 1.84 6.53
CA HIS A 5 -15.69 1.41 5.75
C HIS A 5 -15.30 2.52 4.80
N LEU A 6 -14.05 2.93 4.87
CA LEU A 6 -13.43 3.87 3.92
C LEU A 6 -12.42 3.08 3.10
N ASN A 7 -12.74 2.88 1.82
CA ASN A 7 -11.84 2.25 0.87
C ASN A 7 -11.09 3.33 0.10
N ILE A 8 -9.77 3.22 0.07
CA ILE A 8 -8.89 3.98 -0.80
C ILE A 8 -8.19 2.98 -1.72
N TYR A 9 -8.44 3.09 -3.02
CA TYR A 9 -7.75 2.25 -4.01
C TYR A 9 -6.39 2.89 -4.29
N PHE A 10 -5.32 2.12 -4.09
CA PHE A 10 -3.96 2.60 -4.34
C PHE A 10 -3.61 2.42 -5.82
N LEU A 11 -4.48 2.85 -6.73
CA LEU A 11 -4.13 2.94 -8.13
C LEU A 11 -3.32 4.22 -8.30
N ILE A 12 -2.01 4.07 -8.39
CA ILE A 12 -1.12 5.19 -8.65
C ILE A 12 -1.25 5.55 -10.13
N ILE A 13 -2.02 6.61 -10.42
CA ILE A 13 -2.18 7.11 -11.78
C ILE A 13 -1.03 8.08 -12.04
N ILE A 14 -0.30 7.82 -13.11
CA ILE A 14 0.72 8.72 -13.62
C ILE A 14 0.04 9.54 -14.71
N PRO A 15 -0.20 10.85 -14.52
CA PRO A 15 -0.75 11.68 -15.58
C PRO A 15 0.25 11.70 -16.75
N PHE A 16 -0.13 11.04 -17.84
CA PHE A 16 0.70 10.92 -19.03
C PHE A 16 0.71 12.27 -19.77
N ALA A 17 1.74 13.09 -19.54
CA ALA A 17 2.04 14.24 -20.38
C ALA A 17 3.09 13.86 -21.43
N CYS A 18 2.63 13.61 -22.66
CA CYS A 18 3.35 13.59 -23.95
C CYS A 18 4.61 12.70 -24.17
N CYS A 19 4.46 11.72 -25.08
CA CYS A 19 5.41 11.10 -26.04
C CYS A 19 6.95 11.22 -25.84
N PHE A 20 7.68 10.08 -25.75
CA PHE A 20 8.43 9.40 -26.84
C PHE A 20 9.56 8.47 -26.31
N SER A 21 9.51 7.21 -26.78
CA SER A 21 10.62 6.30 -27.16
C SER A 21 11.55 5.65 -26.11
N ASN A 22 11.30 4.35 -25.92
CA ASN A 22 12.26 3.23 -25.89
C ASN A 22 13.66 3.48 -25.31
N HIS A 23 13.89 3.02 -24.08
CA HIS A 23 14.99 2.09 -23.81
C HIS A 23 14.78 1.35 -22.48
N LEU A 24 14.72 0.02 -22.53
CA LEU A 24 14.76 -0.85 -21.36
C LEU A 24 16.22 -1.00 -20.89
N SER A 25 16.48 -0.74 -19.62
CA SER A 25 17.40 -1.54 -18.81
C SER A 25 17.30 -1.13 -17.33
N ALA A 26 16.79 -2.02 -16.48
CA ALA A 26 17.05 -1.98 -15.05
C ALA A 26 17.17 -3.42 -14.55
N LYS A 27 18.29 -3.70 -13.87
CA LYS A 27 18.64 -4.99 -13.26
C LYS A 27 17.43 -5.63 -12.58
N GLU A 28 17.14 -6.86 -12.98
CA GLU A 28 16.08 -7.70 -12.43
C GLU A 28 16.30 -7.90 -10.93
N LYS A 29 15.45 -7.25 -10.13
CA LYS A 29 15.11 -7.70 -8.77
C LYS A 29 14.08 -8.82 -8.92
N PRO A 30 14.02 -9.82 -8.03
CA PRO A 30 13.16 -10.99 -8.20
C PRO A 30 11.71 -10.54 -8.39
N ALA A 31 11.26 -10.56 -9.64
CA ALA A 31 9.86 -10.40 -9.98
C ALA A 31 9.15 -11.64 -9.47
N ILE A 32 8.18 -11.46 -8.58
CA ILE A 32 7.21 -12.53 -8.32
C ILE A 32 6.39 -12.63 -9.60
N ASN A 33 6.82 -13.53 -10.50
CA ASN A 33 6.15 -13.79 -11.75
C ASN A 33 4.88 -14.61 -11.45
N GLY A 34 3.86 -13.93 -10.96
CA GLY A 34 2.56 -14.47 -10.63
C GLY A 34 1.53 -13.35 -10.78
N ASN A 35 0.44 -13.62 -11.47
CA ASN A 35 -0.65 -12.68 -11.74
C ASN A 35 -1.45 -12.25 -10.48
N HIS A 36 -0.88 -12.43 -9.29
CA HIS A 36 -1.52 -12.18 -8.00
C HIS A 36 -0.55 -11.50 -7.05
N VAL A 37 -0.82 -10.24 -6.74
CA VAL A 37 -0.11 -9.48 -5.70
C VAL A 37 -0.34 -10.17 -4.37
N GLN A 38 0.74 -10.46 -3.63
CA GLN A 38 0.66 -11.02 -2.28
C GLN A 38 1.80 -10.51 -1.42
N TRP A 39 1.49 -10.27 -0.15
CA TRP A 39 2.44 -9.83 0.85
C TRP A 39 3.34 -10.98 1.29
N VAL A 40 4.62 -10.68 1.40
CA VAL A 40 5.64 -11.61 1.91
C VAL A 40 6.28 -11.00 3.14
N LYS A 41 6.40 -11.79 4.19
CA LYS A 41 7.16 -11.38 5.38
C LYS A 41 8.64 -11.38 5.06
N ASN A 42 9.32 -10.29 5.40
CA ASN A 42 10.77 -10.26 5.35
C ASN A 42 11.37 -11.04 6.53
N ASN A 43 12.00 -12.16 6.22
CA ASN A 43 12.80 -12.99 7.09
C ASN A 43 14.27 -13.01 6.60
N GLY A 44 14.77 -11.87 6.12
CA GLY A 44 16.15 -11.69 5.66
C GLY A 44 16.34 -11.77 4.13
N GLN A 45 15.27 -11.79 3.34
CA GLN A 45 15.36 -11.69 1.88
C GLN A 45 15.71 -10.26 1.43
N LEU A 46 15.26 -9.25 2.18
CA LEU A 46 15.50 -7.83 1.95
C LEU A 46 16.22 -7.18 3.14
N ASP A 47 16.44 -5.87 3.04
CA ASP A 47 17.09 -5.08 4.10
C ASP A 47 16.34 -5.20 5.44
N LYS A 48 17.07 -5.07 6.54
CA LYS A 48 16.55 -5.30 7.89
C LYS A 48 15.42 -4.35 8.31
N ASN A 49 15.22 -3.21 7.63
CA ASN A 49 14.17 -2.26 7.98
C ASN A 49 12.82 -2.61 7.36
N THR A 50 12.79 -3.53 6.41
CA THR A 50 11.56 -4.01 5.77
C THR A 50 10.92 -5.11 6.64
N ALA A 51 9.64 -4.97 6.99
CA ALA A 51 8.84 -5.97 7.68
C ALA A 51 8.09 -6.88 6.69
N TYR A 52 7.47 -6.27 5.68
CA TYR A 52 6.73 -6.94 4.62
C TYR A 52 6.94 -6.26 3.28
N TYR A 53 6.75 -6.99 2.18
CA TYR A 53 6.85 -6.45 0.84
C TYR A 53 5.91 -7.16 -0.13
N THR A 54 5.59 -6.48 -1.22
CA THR A 54 4.83 -7.00 -2.36
C THR A 54 5.23 -6.28 -3.64
N SER A 55 4.97 -6.91 -4.78
CA SER A 55 5.13 -6.32 -6.10
C SER A 55 3.76 -6.08 -6.72
N THR A 56 3.52 -4.85 -7.16
CA THR A 56 2.30 -4.39 -7.84
C THR A 56 2.62 -4.09 -9.31
N PHE A 57 1.60 -3.81 -10.13
CA PHE A 57 1.77 -3.44 -11.54
C PHE A 57 2.72 -2.25 -11.78
N ASN A 58 2.79 -1.30 -10.83
CA ASN A 58 3.57 -0.06 -10.95
C ASN A 58 4.86 -0.01 -10.12
N GLY A 59 5.26 -1.13 -9.53
CA GLY A 59 6.48 -1.23 -8.73
C GLY A 59 6.27 -1.97 -7.40
N ASN A 60 7.18 -1.77 -6.47
CA ASN A 60 7.17 -2.50 -5.20
C ASN A 60 6.60 -1.63 -4.08
N VAL A 61 5.85 -2.28 -3.19
CA VAL A 61 5.37 -1.68 -1.95
C VAL A 61 5.96 -2.45 -0.78
N TYR A 62 6.46 -1.73 0.21
CA TYR A 62 7.06 -2.28 1.42
C TYR A 62 6.38 -1.68 2.65
N ILE A 63 6.39 -2.44 3.73
CA ILE A 63 6.06 -1.95 5.07
C ILE A 63 7.34 -1.95 5.89
N SER A 64 7.73 -0.80 6.42
CA SER A 64 8.89 -0.70 7.31
C SER A 64 8.57 -1.25 8.71
N ASN A 65 9.59 -1.54 9.50
CA ASN A 65 9.42 -1.89 10.92
C ASN A 65 8.78 -0.74 11.73
N ASP A 66 8.92 0.50 11.27
CA ASP A 66 8.27 1.68 11.84
C ASP A 66 6.81 1.86 11.37
N LYS A 67 6.27 0.87 10.62
CA LYS A 67 4.90 0.84 10.07
C LYS A 67 4.64 1.92 9.02
N GLU A 68 5.68 2.41 8.37
CA GLU A 68 5.56 3.29 7.21
C GLU A 68 5.31 2.46 5.95
N ILE A 69 4.54 3.00 5.02
CA ILE A 69 4.30 2.39 3.71
C ILE A 69 5.25 3.03 2.72
N VAL A 70 6.13 2.24 2.14
CA VAL A 70 7.15 2.70 1.19
C VAL A 70 6.76 2.23 -0.21
N TYR A 71 6.66 3.18 -1.14
CA TYR A 71 6.37 2.95 -2.55
C TYR A 71 7.65 3.18 -3.34
N ASP A 72 8.23 2.12 -3.91
CA ASP A 72 9.26 2.22 -4.95
C ASP A 72 8.60 1.97 -6.30
N ILE A 73 8.16 3.04 -6.94
CA ILE A 73 7.38 3.00 -8.17
C ILE A 73 8.16 3.55 -9.35
N THR A 74 7.81 3.06 -10.53
CA THR A 74 8.37 3.56 -11.79
C THR A 74 7.38 4.54 -12.41
N VAL A 75 7.84 5.77 -12.67
CA VAL A 75 7.05 6.82 -13.30
C VAL A 75 7.61 7.14 -14.69
N GLY A 76 6.78 7.04 -15.73
CA GLY A 76 7.19 7.26 -17.12
C GLY A 76 8.24 6.26 -17.60
N GLU A 77 9.23 6.73 -18.37
CA GLU A 77 10.29 5.89 -18.96
C GLU A 77 11.40 5.54 -17.95
N ASN A 78 11.06 4.73 -16.94
CA ASN A 78 12.00 4.16 -15.95
C ASN A 78 12.50 5.11 -14.85
N ILE A 79 11.78 6.18 -14.53
CA ILE A 79 12.16 7.04 -13.40
C ILE A 79 11.65 6.44 -12.11
N GLN A 80 12.56 5.93 -11.29
CA GLN A 80 12.23 5.40 -9.97
C GLN A 80 11.97 6.54 -8.99
N ILE A 81 10.82 6.49 -8.32
CA ILE A 81 10.47 7.37 -7.23
C ILE A 81 10.27 6.52 -6.00
N ARG A 82 10.82 7.00 -4.88
CA ARG A 82 10.54 6.50 -3.55
C ARG A 82 9.64 7.49 -2.83
N ALA A 83 8.44 7.06 -2.46
CA ALA A 83 7.54 7.81 -1.57
C ALA A 83 7.35 7.04 -0.27
N ILE A 84 7.34 7.76 0.86
CA ILE A 84 7.12 7.17 2.18
C ILE A 84 5.84 7.79 2.73
N GLU A 85 4.80 6.98 2.88
CA GLU A 85 3.55 7.33 3.54
C GLU A 85 3.60 6.90 5.02
N LYS A 86 3.04 7.74 5.89
CA LYS A 86 3.05 7.56 7.35
C LYS A 86 1.65 7.76 7.93
N PHE A 87 1.32 6.97 8.95
CA PHE A 87 0.19 7.24 9.82
C PHE A 87 0.59 8.31 10.85
N ILE A 88 -0.05 9.48 10.79
CA ILE A 88 0.23 10.60 11.70
C ILE A 88 -0.53 10.40 13.01
N ASN A 89 0.14 10.60 14.14
CA ASN A 89 -0.39 10.39 15.48
C ASN A 89 -0.97 8.99 15.69
N GLN A 90 -0.39 7.97 15.03
CA GLN A 90 -0.83 6.59 15.23
C GLN A 90 -0.66 6.16 16.69
N ASN A 91 -1.53 5.26 17.15
CA ASN A 91 -1.40 4.66 18.45
C ASN A 91 -0.09 3.85 18.53
N SER A 92 0.72 4.13 19.54
CA SER A 92 1.96 3.41 19.82
C SER A 92 1.75 1.89 20.00
N SER A 93 0.58 1.46 20.47
CA SER A 93 0.23 0.05 20.64
C SER A 93 -0.36 -0.61 19.39
N SER A 94 -0.52 0.11 18.27
CA SER A 94 -0.98 -0.48 17.01
C SER A 94 -0.04 -1.61 16.60
N ASN A 95 -0.55 -2.76 16.17
CA ASN A 95 0.24 -3.91 15.76
C ASN A 95 -0.05 -4.27 14.30
N LEU A 96 0.97 -4.77 13.62
CA LEU A 96 0.91 -5.23 12.24
C LEU A 96 0.82 -6.76 12.20
N PHE A 97 -0.20 -7.27 11.52
CA PHE A 97 -0.44 -8.70 11.33
C PHE A 97 -0.59 -9.04 9.85
N ALA A 98 0.05 -10.11 9.39
CA ALA A 98 -0.30 -10.72 8.12
C ALA A 98 -1.48 -11.69 8.30
N GLN A 99 -2.46 -11.61 7.42
CA GLN A 99 -3.71 -12.37 7.49
C GLN A 99 -4.01 -13.00 6.14
N ASN A 100 -4.96 -13.95 6.14
CA ASN A 100 -5.44 -14.60 4.92
C ASN A 100 -4.30 -15.16 4.08
N ILE A 101 -3.65 -16.21 4.60
CA ILE A 101 -2.59 -16.94 3.90
C ILE A 101 -3.09 -17.32 2.50
N GLY A 102 -2.33 -16.92 1.50
CA GLY A 102 -2.56 -17.25 0.11
C GLY A 102 -2.12 -18.67 -0.23
N ASN A 103 -2.55 -19.14 -1.41
CA ASN A 103 -2.18 -20.47 -1.90
C ASN A 103 -0.80 -20.52 -2.57
N THR A 104 -0.14 -19.37 -2.74
CA THR A 104 1.18 -19.28 -3.35
C THR A 104 2.26 -19.61 -2.33
N LYS A 105 3.24 -20.40 -2.76
CA LYS A 105 4.47 -20.66 -2.03
C LYS A 105 5.62 -20.06 -2.79
N ILE A 106 6.44 -19.28 -2.09
CA ILE A 106 7.57 -18.58 -2.71
C ILE A 106 8.87 -19.23 -2.25
N ASN A 107 9.81 -19.37 -3.18
CA ASN A 107 11.13 -19.91 -2.93
C ASN A 107 12.19 -18.87 -3.32
N TYR A 108 13.15 -18.66 -2.44
CA TYR A 108 14.28 -17.75 -2.62
C TYR A 108 15.57 -18.57 -2.66
N PHE A 109 16.14 -18.72 -3.85
CA PHE A 109 17.41 -19.43 -4.09
C PHE A 109 18.51 -18.42 -4.47
N ILE A 110 18.77 -17.47 -3.57
CA ILE A 110 19.69 -16.35 -3.80
C ILE A 110 20.92 -16.53 -2.90
N GLY A 111 22.12 -16.47 -3.48
CA GLY A 111 23.39 -16.63 -2.76
C GLY A 111 23.68 -18.07 -2.33
N GLU A 112 24.44 -18.22 -1.23
CA GLU A 112 24.82 -19.52 -0.67
C GLU A 112 23.59 -20.36 -0.28
N LYS A 113 23.71 -21.69 -0.42
CA LYS A 113 22.61 -22.64 -0.19
C LYS A 113 22.01 -22.55 1.22
N ASP A 114 22.83 -22.25 2.21
CA ASP A 114 22.38 -22.10 3.61
C ASP A 114 21.47 -20.87 3.81
N ASN A 115 21.48 -19.91 2.88
CA ASN A 115 20.59 -18.75 2.87
C ASN A 115 19.31 -18.98 2.05
N TRP A 116 19.19 -20.14 1.38
CA TRP A 116 18.00 -20.44 0.59
C TRP A 116 16.79 -20.62 1.49
N GLN A 117 15.66 -20.07 1.04
CA GLN A 117 14.38 -20.20 1.73
C GLN A 117 13.38 -20.87 0.79
N SER A 118 12.62 -21.82 1.30
CA SER A 118 11.59 -22.52 0.53
C SER A 118 10.27 -22.55 1.28
N ASN A 119 9.17 -22.62 0.54
CA ASN A 119 7.81 -22.59 1.09
C ASN A 119 7.51 -21.35 1.95
N VAL A 120 8.07 -20.20 1.59
CA VAL A 120 7.74 -18.94 2.27
C VAL A 120 6.25 -18.64 2.02
N PRO A 121 5.45 -18.42 3.07
CA PRO A 121 4.04 -18.12 2.93
C PRO A 121 3.84 -16.73 2.34
N ALA A 122 2.86 -16.64 1.46
CA ALA A 122 2.34 -15.37 0.94
C ALA A 122 1.00 -15.07 1.59
N TYR A 123 0.66 -13.81 1.79
CA TYR A 123 -0.53 -13.35 2.49
C TYR A 123 -1.33 -12.39 1.61
N ASN A 124 -2.66 -12.48 1.64
CA ASN A 124 -3.50 -11.58 0.87
C ASN A 124 -3.69 -10.23 1.57
N ASP A 125 -3.58 -10.19 2.91
CA ASP A 125 -3.84 -8.97 3.66
C ASP A 125 -2.77 -8.69 4.71
N LEU A 126 -2.48 -7.41 4.91
CA LEU A 126 -1.87 -6.90 6.14
C LEU A 126 -2.91 -6.11 6.92
N LYS A 127 -2.96 -6.29 8.24
CA LYS A 127 -3.83 -5.55 9.15
C LYS A 127 -2.98 -4.80 10.17
N PHE A 128 -3.16 -3.49 10.23
CA PHE A 128 -2.80 -2.64 11.36
C PHE A 128 -4.03 -2.50 12.25
N ASN A 129 -3.98 -2.99 13.49
CA ASN A 129 -5.10 -2.81 14.42
C ASN A 129 -4.98 -1.46 15.14
N GLU A 130 -6.11 -0.82 15.40
CA GLU A 130 -6.21 0.39 16.21
C GLU A 130 -5.12 1.41 15.88
N VAL A 131 -4.94 1.72 14.58
CA VAL A 131 -4.00 2.77 14.13
C VAL A 131 -4.38 4.09 14.76
N TRP A 132 -5.69 4.34 14.87
CA TRP A 132 -6.28 5.33 15.77
C TRP A 132 -7.37 4.65 16.60
N ASP A 133 -7.89 5.33 17.61
CA ASP A 133 -8.90 4.79 18.51
C ASP A 133 -10.12 4.28 17.72
N ASN A 134 -10.40 2.99 17.85
CA ASN A 134 -11.47 2.27 17.12
C ASN A 134 -11.30 2.25 15.58
N ILE A 135 -10.10 2.49 15.04
CA ILE A 135 -9.85 2.48 13.58
C ILE A 135 -8.75 1.47 13.24
N ASP A 136 -9.13 0.41 12.52
CA ASP A 136 -8.17 -0.52 11.91
C ASP A 136 -7.86 -0.07 10.47
N VAL A 137 -6.64 -0.35 10.00
CA VAL A 137 -6.25 -0.20 8.60
C VAL A 137 -5.87 -1.56 8.04
N LYS A 138 -6.37 -1.90 6.85
CA LYS A 138 -5.94 -3.08 6.11
C LYS A 138 -5.34 -2.68 4.76
N LEU A 139 -4.31 -3.42 4.36
CA LEU A 139 -3.78 -3.41 3.00
C LEU A 139 -4.11 -4.74 2.36
N ILE A 140 -5.09 -4.74 1.46
CA ILE A 140 -5.71 -5.92 0.86
C ILE A 140 -5.21 -6.06 -0.56
N THR A 141 -4.76 -7.24 -0.97
CA THR A 141 -4.38 -7.50 -2.36
C THR A 141 -5.63 -7.58 -3.24
N SER A 142 -5.66 -6.82 -4.32
CA SER A 142 -6.78 -6.73 -5.25
C SER A 142 -6.27 -6.68 -6.68
N GLY A 143 -6.44 -7.78 -7.43
CA GLY A 143 -5.90 -7.92 -8.78
C GLY A 143 -4.36 -7.85 -8.82
N ASP A 144 -3.85 -6.90 -9.60
CA ASP A 144 -2.43 -6.58 -9.76
C ASP A 144 -1.97 -5.42 -8.84
N ASN A 145 -2.77 -5.09 -7.82
CA ASN A 145 -2.53 -3.96 -6.92
C ASN A 145 -2.94 -4.26 -5.45
N ILE A 146 -2.86 -3.25 -4.59
CA ILE A 146 -3.34 -3.25 -3.21
C ILE A 146 -4.41 -2.17 -2.99
N GLU A 147 -5.34 -2.44 -2.07
CA GLU A 147 -6.33 -1.49 -1.57
C GLU A 147 -6.05 -1.19 -0.10
N LYS A 148 -6.12 0.09 0.28
CA LYS A 148 -6.06 0.50 1.68
C LYS A 148 -7.47 0.73 2.20
N VAL A 149 -7.88 -0.06 3.18
CA VAL A 149 -9.23 0.00 3.74
C VAL A 149 -9.16 0.36 5.21
N PHE A 150 -9.82 1.44 5.58
CA PHE A 150 -10.00 1.85 6.96
C PHE A 150 -11.34 1.31 7.46
N TYR A 151 -11.30 0.56 8.55
CA TYR A 151 -12.48 0.06 9.23
C TYR A 151 -12.69 0.89 10.49
N LEU A 152 -13.74 1.70 10.49
CA LEU A 152 -14.12 2.53 11.61
C LEU A 152 -15.15 1.76 12.43
N HIS A 153 -14.68 1.21 13.54
CA HIS A 153 -15.49 0.52 14.51
C HIS A 153 -16.44 1.51 15.21
N PRO A 154 -17.46 1.00 15.90
CA PRO A 154 -18.36 1.87 16.64
C PRO A 154 -17.63 2.81 17.60
N ASN A 155 -18.04 4.08 17.65
CA ASN A 155 -17.40 5.19 18.38
C ASN A 155 -16.05 5.69 17.81
N ALA A 156 -15.60 5.18 16.67
CA ALA A 156 -14.48 5.78 15.93
C ALA A 156 -14.82 7.21 15.50
N ASN A 157 -13.83 8.10 15.57
CA ASN A 157 -13.90 9.45 15.04
C ASN A 157 -13.16 9.51 13.70
N PRO A 158 -13.86 9.68 12.56
CA PRO A 158 -13.21 9.75 11.25
C PRO A 158 -12.16 10.86 11.12
N SER A 159 -12.29 11.95 11.90
CA SER A 159 -11.34 13.06 11.88
C SER A 159 -9.96 12.73 12.46
N ASP A 160 -9.82 11.58 13.12
CA ASP A 160 -8.53 11.10 13.64
C ASP A 160 -7.66 10.52 12.53
N ILE A 161 -8.26 10.10 11.40
CA ILE A 161 -7.51 9.57 10.25
C ILE A 161 -6.64 10.68 9.67
N ARG A 162 -5.33 10.55 9.85
CA ARG A 162 -4.33 11.51 9.36
C ARG A 162 -3.18 10.77 8.69
N MET A 163 -3.08 10.92 7.38
CA MET A 163 -1.96 10.41 6.61
C MET A 163 -0.95 11.54 6.35
N GLY A 164 0.31 11.18 6.22
CA GLY A 164 1.37 12.10 5.79
C GLY A 164 2.32 11.43 4.83
N PHE A 165 3.05 12.23 4.07
CA PHE A 165 4.15 11.78 3.22
C PHE A 165 5.47 12.36 3.72
N SER A 166 6.60 11.83 3.24
CA SER A 166 7.93 12.38 3.51
C SER A 166 8.01 13.87 3.17
N GLU A 167 8.83 14.63 3.90
CA GLU A 167 8.87 16.11 3.85
C GLU A 167 9.16 16.71 2.46
N ASN A 168 9.75 15.92 1.57
CA ASN A 168 10.02 16.30 0.19
C ASN A 168 8.80 16.16 -0.74
N ALA A 169 7.68 15.64 -0.24
CA ALA A 169 6.42 15.51 -0.97
C ALA A 169 5.54 16.74 -0.77
N ARG A 170 4.94 17.22 -1.86
CA ARG A 170 3.85 18.21 -1.84
C ARG A 170 2.55 17.50 -2.16
N LEU A 171 1.52 17.79 -1.38
CA LEU A 171 0.20 17.18 -1.50
C LEU A 171 -0.79 18.21 -2.02
N SER A 172 -1.62 17.82 -2.99
CA SER A 172 -2.77 18.58 -3.49
C SER A 172 -3.94 17.64 -3.74
N VAL A 173 -5.16 18.18 -3.72
CA VAL A 173 -6.35 17.45 -4.16
C VAL A 173 -6.75 18.01 -5.52
N SER A 174 -6.91 17.13 -6.52
CA SER A 174 -7.35 17.54 -7.86
C SER A 174 -8.83 17.91 -7.90
N ASP A 175 -9.29 18.52 -8.99
CA ASP A 175 -10.71 18.86 -9.19
C ASP A 175 -11.61 17.60 -9.23
N GLU A 176 -11.04 16.44 -9.55
CA GLU A 176 -11.69 15.12 -9.54
C GLU A 176 -11.71 14.47 -8.13
N GLY A 177 -11.06 15.08 -7.15
CA GLY A 177 -10.97 14.59 -5.78
C GLY A 177 -9.89 13.52 -5.57
N GLU A 178 -8.92 13.42 -6.48
CA GLU A 178 -7.74 12.57 -6.31
C GLU A 178 -6.69 13.25 -5.42
N LEU A 179 -5.93 12.47 -4.64
CA LEU A 179 -4.79 12.99 -3.89
C LEU A 179 -3.56 12.95 -4.79
N GLU A 180 -3.09 14.11 -5.23
CA GLU A 180 -1.85 14.26 -5.98
C GLU A 180 -0.65 14.42 -5.05
N ILE A 181 0.41 13.66 -5.35
CA ILE A 181 1.67 13.67 -4.62
C ILE A 181 2.76 14.07 -5.60
N LYS A 182 3.33 15.26 -5.39
CA LYS A 182 4.48 15.76 -6.14
C LYS A 182 5.76 15.56 -5.35
N ILE A 183 6.70 14.78 -5.90
CA ILE A 183 8.06 14.61 -5.38
C ILE A 183 9.04 15.01 -6.47
N ALA A 184 9.90 16.01 -6.19
CA ALA A 184 10.72 16.68 -7.20
C ALA A 184 9.85 17.15 -8.39
N GLU A 185 10.20 16.83 -9.64
CA GLU A 185 9.43 17.18 -10.84
C GLU A 185 8.50 16.06 -11.33
N LYS A 186 8.05 15.21 -10.41
CA LYS A 186 7.19 14.08 -10.73
C LYS A 186 5.95 14.09 -9.85
N THR A 187 4.82 13.76 -10.47
CA THR A 187 3.53 13.70 -9.81
C THR A 187 2.92 12.32 -10.04
N PHE A 188 2.28 11.80 -9.01
CA PHE A 188 1.46 10.62 -9.07
C PHE A 188 0.24 10.82 -8.18
N SER A 189 -0.89 10.17 -8.45
CA SER A 189 -2.12 10.38 -7.68
C SER A 189 -2.67 9.10 -7.05
N PHE A 190 -3.39 9.24 -5.93
CA PHE A 190 -4.32 8.23 -5.43
C PHE A 190 -5.74 8.60 -5.82
N THR A 191 -6.51 7.58 -6.20
CA THR A 191 -7.93 7.73 -6.54
C THR A 191 -8.71 8.39 -5.41
N LYS A 192 -9.82 9.06 -5.76
CA LYS A 192 -10.77 9.58 -4.79
C LYS A 192 -11.22 8.51 -3.79
N PRO A 193 -11.28 8.82 -2.48
CA PRO A 193 -11.73 7.86 -1.47
C PRO A 193 -13.20 7.51 -1.66
N ILE A 194 -13.56 6.29 -1.23
CA ILE A 194 -14.94 5.81 -1.23
C ILE A 194 -15.33 5.36 0.17
N ALA A 195 -16.36 5.96 0.75
CA ALA A 195 -16.90 5.56 2.05
C ALA A 195 -18.28 4.91 1.92
N TYR A 196 -18.52 3.89 2.73
CA TYR A 196 -19.84 3.29 2.87
C TYR A 196 -20.03 2.68 4.25
N GLN A 197 -21.28 2.56 4.67
CA GLN A 197 -21.71 1.79 5.83
C GLN A 197 -22.63 0.66 5.40
N ILE A 198 -22.73 -0.36 6.24
CA ILE A 198 -23.72 -1.43 6.06
C ILE A 198 -24.90 -1.16 6.98
N ILE A 199 -26.07 -0.92 6.40
CA ILE A 199 -27.35 -0.69 7.09
C ILE A 199 -28.34 -1.76 6.66
N ASP A 200 -28.81 -2.56 7.61
CA ASP A 200 -29.81 -3.61 7.37
C ASP A 200 -29.40 -4.55 6.21
N GLY A 201 -28.11 -4.92 6.18
CA GLY A 201 -27.50 -5.75 5.15
C GLY A 201 -27.22 -5.05 3.82
N LYS A 202 -27.52 -3.75 3.68
CA LYS A 202 -27.33 -2.98 2.44
C LYS A 202 -26.17 -2.00 2.56
N LYS A 203 -25.38 -1.90 1.50
CA LYS A 203 -24.31 -0.89 1.36
C LYS A 203 -24.95 0.49 1.11
N GLN A 204 -24.70 1.43 2.01
CA GLN A 204 -25.10 2.83 1.88
C GLN A 204 -23.85 3.70 1.80
N MET A 205 -23.72 4.43 0.70
CA MET A 205 -22.59 5.33 0.45
C MET A 205 -22.60 6.51 1.43
N ILE A 206 -21.42 6.94 1.84
CA ILE A 206 -21.19 8.10 2.70
C ILE A 206 -20.26 9.07 1.95
N ASN A 207 -20.51 10.37 2.08
CA ASN A 207 -19.64 11.36 1.48
C ASN A 207 -18.26 11.33 2.15
N VAL A 208 -17.21 11.39 1.36
CA VAL A 208 -15.83 11.45 1.83
C VAL A 208 -14.93 12.13 0.82
N GLU A 209 -13.90 12.78 1.33
CA GLU A 209 -12.87 13.51 0.61
C GLU A 209 -11.55 13.43 1.39
N TYR A 210 -10.45 13.83 0.75
CA TYR A 210 -9.12 13.92 1.36
C TYR A 210 -8.97 15.13 2.28
#